data_AF-A0A2G4RBM9-F1
#
_entry.id   AF-A0A2G4RBM9-F1
#
_cell.length_a   1.000
_cell.length_b   1.000
_cell.length_c   1.000
_cell.angle_alpha   90.00
_cell.angle_beta   90.00
_cell.angle_gamma   90.00
#
_symmetry.space_group_name_H-M   'P 1'
#
loop_
_entity.id
_entity.type
_entity.pdbx_description
1 polymer ?
#
loop_
_entity_poly.entity_id
_entity_poly.type
_entity_poly.pdbx_seq_one_letter_code
_entity_poly.pdbx_strand_id
1 'polypeptide(L)' 'TGNEPPTKFADAYAELQRIAAALKPEQGKIPDVDAIEPLVKRANILAKYCQDRIDAVRKLVDEQQEHG' A
#
# COMPACT_ATOMS: atom_id res chain seq x y z
N THR A 1 -12.35 -12.11 5.87
CA THR A 1 -11.43 -11.18 6.57
C THR A 1 -10.47 -10.43 5.62
N GLY A 2 -10.68 -10.45 4.29
CA GLY A 2 -9.70 -9.89 3.32
C GLY A 2 -9.64 -8.36 3.14
N ASN A 3 -10.34 -7.57 3.97
CA ASN A 3 -10.42 -6.11 3.82
C ASN A 3 -9.54 -5.31 4.77
N GLU A 4 -8.95 -5.93 5.79
CA GLU A 4 -8.08 -5.22 6.74
C GLU A 4 -6.61 -5.29 6.30
N PRO A 5 -5.86 -4.18 6.42
CA PRO A 5 -4.42 -4.20 6.14
C PRO A 5 -3.67 -4.99 7.22
N PRO A 6 -2.48 -5.53 6.91
CA PRO A 6 -1.61 -6.14 7.91
C PRO A 6 -1.28 -5.17 9.06
N THR A 7 -1.00 -5.72 10.24
CA THR A 7 -0.72 -4.92 11.44
C THR A 7 0.67 -4.28 11.45
N LYS A 8 1.61 -4.81 10.65
CA LYS A 8 2.97 -4.28 10.49
C LYS A 8 3.13 -3.57 9.15
N PHE A 9 3.82 -2.43 9.17
CA PHE A 9 4.16 -1.67 7.96
C PHE A 9 4.91 -2.52 6.93
N ALA A 10 5.91 -3.29 7.36
CA ALA A 10 6.72 -4.12 6.46
C ALA A 10 5.87 -5.15 5.70
N ASP A 11 4.89 -5.76 6.36
CA ASP A 11 4.01 -6.75 5.76
C ASP A 11 3.05 -6.11 4.74
N ALA A 12 2.48 -4.95 5.09
CA ALA A 12 1.62 -4.18 4.19
C ALA A 12 2.39 -3.70 2.95
N TYR A 13 3.62 -3.24 3.12
CA TYR A 13 4.48 -2.79 2.03
C TYR A 13 4.90 -3.96 1.12
N ALA A 14 5.28 -5.11 1.69
CA ALA A 14 5.62 -6.31 0.93
C ALA A 14 4.43 -6.84 0.11
N GLU A 15 3.21 -6.76 0.67
CA GLU A 15 2.00 -7.10 -0.08
C GLU A 15 1.74 -6.12 -1.24
N LEU A 16 1.89 -4.81 -1.00
CA LEU A 16 1.74 -3.79 -2.03
C LEU A 16 2.73 -4.00 -3.19
N GLN A 17 3.99 -4.33 -2.88
CA GLN A 17 5.01 -4.67 -3.88
C GLN A 17 4.62 -5.88 -4.73
N ARG A 18 4.05 -6.92 -4.12
CA ARG A 18 3.56 -8.11 -4.84
C ARG A 18 2.41 -7.77 -5.79
N ILE A 19 1.46 -6.95 -5.35
CA ILE A 19 0.36 -6.50 -6.21
C ILE A 19 0.90 -5.66 -7.38
N ALA A 20 1.83 -4.73 -7.12
CA ALA A 20 2.44 -3.93 -8.17
C ALA A 20 3.17 -4.80 -9.22
N ALA A 21 3.82 -5.89 -8.80
CA ALA A 21 4.43 -6.85 -9.70
C ALA A 21 3.38 -7.62 -10.53
N ALA A 22 2.25 -8.01 -9.93
CA ALA A 22 1.15 -8.70 -10.61
C ALA A 22 0.39 -7.80 -11.60
N LEU A 23 0.33 -6.49 -11.34
CA LEU A 23 -0.30 -5.51 -12.22
C LEU A 23 0.57 -5.09 -13.41
N LYS A 24 1.86 -5.49 -13.47
CA LYS A 24 2.70 -5.18 -14.63
C LYS A 24 2.15 -5.91 -15.86
N PRO A 25 1.73 -5.17 -16.92
CA PRO A 25 1.28 -5.81 -18.13
C PRO A 25 2.44 -6.61 -18.76
N GLU A 26 2.24 -7.89 -19.01
CA GLU A 26 3.11 -8.62 -19.95
C GLU A 26 3.00 -7.93 -21.31
N GLN A 27 4.13 -7.69 -21.99
CA GLN A 27 4.13 -7.04 -23.30
C GLN A 27 3.13 -7.73 -24.23
N GLY A 28 2.13 -6.98 -24.71
CA GLY A 28 1.13 -7.44 -25.66
C GLY A 28 -0.12 -8.10 -25.06
N LYS A 29 -0.28 -8.16 -23.74
CA LYS A 29 -1.53 -8.62 -23.09
C LYS A 29 -2.19 -7.49 -22.31
N ILE A 30 -3.45 -7.19 -22.65
CA ILE A 30 -4.33 -6.40 -21.80
C ILE A 30 -4.79 -7.33 -20.68
N PRO A 31 -4.47 -7.06 -19.40
CA PRO A 31 -4.91 -7.93 -18.32
C PRO A 31 -6.43 -7.79 -18.13
N ASP A 32 -7.07 -8.90 -17.73
CA ASP A 32 -8.51 -8.97 -17.51
C ASP A 32 -8.94 -8.01 -16.40
N VAL A 33 -9.88 -7.12 -16.72
CA VAL A 33 -10.37 -6.08 -15.79
C VAL A 33 -10.96 -6.72 -14.53
N ASP A 34 -11.65 -7.84 -14.66
CA ASP A 34 -12.27 -8.55 -13.53
C ASP A 34 -11.21 -9.14 -12.59
N ALA A 35 -10.02 -9.46 -13.11
CA ALA A 35 -8.88 -9.91 -12.31
C ALA A 35 -8.08 -8.73 -11.70
N ILE A 36 -8.08 -7.57 -12.35
CA ILE A 36 -7.37 -6.36 -11.90
C ILE A 36 -8.13 -5.65 -10.78
N GLU A 37 -9.45 -5.51 -10.88
CA GLU A 37 -10.26 -4.74 -9.94
C GLU A 37 -10.02 -5.11 -8.46
N PRO A 38 -10.04 -6.41 -8.06
CA PRO A 38 -9.75 -6.78 -6.67
C PRO A 38 -8.31 -6.46 -6.24
N LEU A 39 -7.34 -6.56 -7.15
CA LEU A 39 -5.94 -6.20 -6.88
C LEU A 39 -5.79 -4.70 -6.63
N VAL A 40 -6.45 -3.86 -7.45
CA VAL A 40 -6.43 -2.40 -7.28
C VAL A 40 -7.13 -1.99 -5.99
N LYS A 41 -8.28 -2.59 -5.66
CA LYS A 41 -8.96 -2.36 -4.37
C LYS A 41 -8.06 -2.68 -3.19
N ARG A 42 -7.37 -3.83 -3.23
CA ARG A 42 -6.43 -4.23 -2.17
C ARG A 42 -5.22 -3.29 -2.10
N ALA A 43 -4.65 -2.90 -3.24
CA ALA A 43 -3.54 -1.94 -3.30
C ALA A 43 -3.90 -0.60 -2.66
N ASN A 44 -5.10 -0.08 -2.90
CA ASN A 44 -5.56 1.18 -2.31
C ASN A 44 -5.62 1.12 -0.77
N ILE A 45 -6.10 0.01 -0.21
CA ILE A 45 -6.14 -0.20 1.25
C ILE A 45 -4.73 -0.21 1.83
N LEU A 46 -3.81 -0.96 1.20
CA LEU A 46 -2.42 -1.08 1.65
C LEU A 46 -1.65 0.24 1.51
N ALA A 47 -1.86 0.96 0.41
CA ALA A 47 -1.25 2.25 0.16
C ALA A 47 -1.70 3.28 1.21
N LYS A 48 -3.01 3.33 1.51
CA LYS A 48 -3.54 4.18 2.57
C LYS A 48 -2.91 3.83 3.92
N TYR A 49 -2.87 2.55 4.29
CA TYR A 49 -2.26 2.11 5.54
C TYR A 49 -0.78 2.54 5.63
N CYS A 50 0.00 2.32 4.57
CA CYS A 50 1.40 2.74 4.54
C CYS A 50 1.53 4.28 4.70
N GLN A 51 0.71 5.04 3.99
CA GLN A 51 0.72 6.51 4.07
C GLN A 51 0.38 7.00 5.48
N ASP A 52 -0.68 6.47 6.09
CA ASP A 52 -1.10 6.85 7.45
C ASP A 52 0.03 6.58 8.48
N ARG A 53 0.80 5.50 8.32
CA ARG A 53 1.95 5.19 9.18
C ARG A 53 3.12 6.15 8.97
N ILE A 54 3.41 6.53 7.72
CA ILE A 54 4.46 7.50 7.40
C ILE A 54 4.10 8.87 7.97
N ASP A 55 2.86 9.29 7.83
CA ASP A 55 2.39 10.60 8.32
C ASP A 55 2.39 10.66 9.86
N ALA A 56 2.09 9.55 10.55
CA ALA A 56 2.26 9.47 11.99
C ALA A 56 3.73 9.67 12.41
N VAL A 57 4.69 9.09 11.69
CA VAL A 57 6.13 9.28 11.98
C VAL A 57 6.56 10.71 11.66
N ARG A 58 6.08 11.30 10.55
CA ARG A 58 6.38 12.70 10.19
C ARG A 58 5.93 13.66 11.29
N LYS A 59 4.69 13.52 11.78
CA LYS A 59 4.18 14.35 12.88
C LYS A 59 5.04 14.25 14.14
N LEU A 60 5.47 13.03 14.51
CA LEU A 60 6.36 12.84 15.66
C LEU A 60 7.72 13.53 15.48
N VAL A 61 8.26 13.55 14.26
CA VAL A 61 9.51 14.26 13.95
C VAL A 61 9.31 15.78 14.02
N ASP A 62 8.21 16.28 13.45
CA ASP A 62 7.89 17.72 13.45
C ASP A 62 7.71 18.24 14.90
N GLU A 63 6.96 17.52 15.74
CA GLU A 63 6.77 17.84 17.16
C GLU A 63 8.09 17.86 17.94
N GLN A 64 9.04 16.99 17.60
CA GLN A 64 10.37 16.98 18.22
C GLN A 64 11.24 18.18 17.80
N GLN A 65 11.05 18.71 16.59
CA GLN A 65 11.79 19.88 16.10
C GLN A 65 11.23 21.20 16.63
N GLU A 66 9.92 21.30 16.86
CA GLU A 66 9.27 22.50 17.41
C GLU A 66 9.53 22.70 18.92
N HIS A 67 9.81 21.61 19.64
CA HIS A 67 10.08 21.61 21.08
C HIS A 67 11.56 21.41 21.46
N GLY A 68 12.46 21.38 20.47
CA GLY A 68 13.90 21.18 20.62
C GLY A 68 14.73 22.46 20.59
#